data_AF-A0A0D7A5T9-F1
#
_entry.id   AF-A0A0D7A5T9-F1
#
_cell.length_a   1.000
_cell.length_b   1.000
_cell.length_c   1.000
_cell.angle_alpha   90.00
_cell.angle_beta   90.00
_cell.angle_gamma   90.00
#
_symmetry.space_group_name_H-M   'P 1'
#
loop_
_entity.id
_entity.type
_entity.pdbx_description
1 polymer ?
#
loop_
_entity_poly.entity_id
_entity_poly.type
_entity_poly.pdbx_seq_one_letter_code
_entity_poly.pdbx_strand_id
1 'polypeptide(L)'
;MATPSRVAFSDLRYRLILQGDVARILRYGVTEVIRAEIIDKPIRCVAPSINRRGDILNTPTIAIGCASPSPDVLLPAAYHWKAQTKTTNGPHLETFPDVDANELSPGRQDSLMATKTDTGLKLSTNTLSATVNTRPHVFNIDIKSHGVSNPANPSSAHDQLLTQLGWRSVGYVKRGTTAGHPNATPDDPDPGERWMTLQLQLSVQFSAGEDIRARRTFGPFIKNGQTVDMWNEDGGTSSELAYKNVPFYLSSRGYGIWIPCAGRVSFEVQSERTTRVNISVPFESISAYIIHGPTPAAILGRYTLITGRPALPPPWTFSLFLSTSFTTNYSEATVDEFPSGMRERDIPVGVFHFDCFWMKGFQWCDFEFDADFFSDTRGQLARLHERGYKANPVQTCIFIP
;
A
#
# COMPACT_ATOMS: atom_id res chain seq x y z
N MET A 1 21.21 -12.30 -8.39
CA MET A 1 19.94 -11.90 -9.03
C MET A 1 19.96 -10.39 -9.19
N ALA A 2 19.77 -9.87 -10.41
CA ALA A 2 19.70 -8.43 -10.63
C ALA A 2 18.42 -7.90 -9.97
N THR A 3 18.56 -6.98 -9.03
CA THR A 3 17.44 -6.25 -8.41
C THR A 3 16.65 -5.58 -9.54
N PRO A 4 15.31 -5.78 -9.65
CA PRO A 4 14.51 -4.98 -10.56
C PRO A 4 14.73 -3.52 -10.19
N SER A 5 15.22 -2.76 -11.17
CA SER A 5 15.67 -1.38 -11.01
C SER A 5 14.63 -0.50 -10.32
N ARG A 6 15.04 0.18 -9.26
CA ARG A 6 14.33 1.34 -8.72
C ARG A 6 14.28 2.43 -9.80
N VAL A 7 13.21 3.21 -9.82
CA VAL A 7 13.16 4.46 -10.56
C VAL A 7 12.87 5.55 -9.55
N ALA A 8 13.93 6.18 -9.04
CA ALA A 8 13.78 7.44 -8.32
C ALA A 8 13.24 8.48 -9.31
N PHE A 9 12.29 9.34 -8.92
CA PHE A 9 11.89 10.43 -9.84
C PHE A 9 13.03 11.46 -10.04
N SER A 10 14.10 11.39 -9.23
CA SER A 10 15.35 12.14 -9.42
C SER A 10 16.28 11.52 -10.48
N ASP A 11 16.16 10.23 -10.77
CA ASP A 11 16.69 9.58 -12.00
C ASP A 11 15.83 9.93 -13.23
N LEU A 12 14.64 10.50 -13.03
CA LEU A 12 13.75 11.05 -14.05
C LEU A 12 14.00 12.55 -14.32
N ARG A 13 15.20 13.05 -14.00
CA ARG A 13 15.63 14.41 -14.35
C ARG A 13 15.83 14.52 -15.86
N TYR A 14 14.96 15.31 -16.48
CA TYR A 14 15.11 16.00 -17.76
C TYR A 14 16.51 15.92 -18.37
N ARG A 15 16.66 15.03 -19.33
CA ARG A 15 17.73 15.17 -20.30
C ARG A 15 17.38 14.40 -21.57
N LEU A 16 16.84 15.13 -22.54
CA LEU A 16 16.86 14.74 -23.95
C LEU A 16 18.34 14.79 -24.36
N ILE A 17 19.15 13.81 -23.92
CA ILE A 17 20.56 13.71 -24.31
C ILE A 17 20.56 13.07 -25.69
N LEU A 18 20.68 13.91 -26.71
CA LEU A 18 21.16 13.50 -28.00
C LEU A 18 22.67 13.23 -27.87
N GLN A 19 23.07 12.06 -27.35
CA GLN A 19 24.37 11.39 -27.59
C GLN A 19 24.55 10.15 -26.70
N GLY A 20 24.82 9.01 -27.35
CA GLY A 20 25.51 7.80 -26.83
C GLY A 20 24.86 7.02 -25.69
N ASP A 21 24.26 5.86 -26.00
CA ASP A 21 23.96 4.71 -25.11
C ASP A 21 23.27 4.92 -23.75
N VAL A 22 22.69 6.09 -23.48
CA VAL A 22 21.81 6.30 -22.32
C VAL A 22 20.37 5.93 -22.70
N ALA A 23 19.78 4.95 -22.01
CA ALA A 23 18.40 4.53 -22.21
C ALA A 23 17.44 5.75 -22.21
N ARG A 24 16.70 5.95 -23.31
CA ARG A 24 15.73 7.06 -23.42
C ARG A 24 14.67 6.93 -22.35
N ILE A 25 14.55 7.96 -21.51
CA ILE A 25 13.46 8.12 -20.54
C ILE A 25 12.47 9.12 -21.11
N LEU A 26 11.21 8.73 -21.15
CA LEU A 26 10.11 9.52 -21.61
C LEU A 26 9.08 9.65 -20.48
N ARG A 27 8.63 10.88 -20.23
CA ARG A 27 7.73 11.19 -19.11
C ARG A 27 6.61 12.10 -19.57
N TYR A 28 5.38 11.67 -19.32
CA TYR A 28 4.18 12.48 -19.47
C TYR A 28 3.65 12.83 -18.10
N GLY A 29 3.34 14.11 -17.87
CA GLY A 29 2.63 14.56 -16.69
C GLY A 29 1.42 15.35 -17.13
N VAL A 30 0.28 15.06 -16.54
CA VAL A 30 -0.98 15.74 -16.90
C VAL A 30 -0.86 17.24 -16.62
N THR A 31 -1.26 18.06 -17.60
CA THR A 31 -1.21 19.54 -17.48
C THR A 31 -2.58 20.19 -17.48
N GLU A 32 -3.58 19.58 -18.14
CA GLU A 32 -4.95 20.09 -18.20
C GLU A 32 -5.98 18.98 -18.48
N VAL A 33 -7.27 19.31 -18.31
CA VAL A 33 -8.39 18.42 -18.65
C VAL A 33 -9.03 18.86 -19.96
N ILE A 34 -9.10 17.96 -20.95
CA ILE A 34 -9.74 18.24 -22.25
C ILE A 34 -11.19 17.74 -22.33
N ARG A 35 -11.52 16.73 -21.53
CA ARG A 35 -12.86 16.14 -21.47
C ARG A 35 -13.14 15.67 -20.05
N ALA A 36 -14.34 15.94 -19.57
CA ALA A 36 -14.80 15.58 -18.25
C ALA A 36 -16.27 15.11 -18.35
N GLU A 37 -16.60 14.01 -17.68
CA GLU A 37 -17.92 13.39 -17.72
C GLU A 37 -18.27 12.72 -16.38
N ILE A 38 -19.56 12.58 -16.11
CA ILE A 38 -20.10 11.80 -15.00
C ILE A 38 -20.62 10.50 -15.59
N ILE A 39 -20.24 9.37 -15.01
CA ILE A 39 -20.64 8.02 -15.45
C ILE A 39 -21.28 7.33 -14.27
N ASP A 40 -22.61 7.36 -14.17
CA ASP A 40 -23.37 6.68 -13.10
C ASP A 40 -22.85 6.97 -11.67
N LYS A 41 -22.57 8.26 -11.41
CA LYS A 41 -21.94 8.87 -10.21
C LYS A 41 -20.41 8.99 -10.24
N PRO A 42 -19.56 7.97 -10.51
CA PRO A 42 -18.14 8.22 -10.72
C PRO A 42 -17.86 9.34 -11.71
N ILE A 43 -16.84 10.13 -11.41
CA ILE A 43 -16.38 11.19 -12.30
C ILE A 43 -15.20 10.69 -13.12
N ARG A 44 -15.11 11.10 -14.37
CA ARG A 44 -13.99 10.75 -15.26
C ARG A 44 -13.54 11.97 -16.05
N CYS A 45 -12.24 12.11 -16.23
CA CYS A 45 -11.65 13.05 -17.16
C CYS A 45 -10.56 12.41 -18.02
N VAL A 46 -10.33 13.01 -19.18
CA VAL A 46 -9.20 12.73 -20.07
C VAL A 46 -8.26 13.92 -20.01
N ALA A 47 -7.00 13.63 -19.76
CA ALA A 47 -6.04 14.64 -19.38
C ALA A 47 -4.69 14.38 -20.10
N PRO A 48 -4.37 15.15 -21.14
CA PRO A 48 -3.10 15.08 -21.85
C PRO A 48 -1.99 15.93 -21.18
N SER A 49 -0.79 15.84 -21.74
CA SER A 49 0.33 16.75 -21.46
C SER A 49 0.47 17.76 -22.60
N ILE A 50 -0.23 18.88 -22.52
CA ILE A 50 -0.21 19.96 -23.53
C ILE A 50 0.69 21.11 -23.04
N ASN A 51 1.66 21.51 -23.87
CA ASN A 51 2.51 22.69 -23.68
C ASN A 51 2.38 23.70 -24.83
N ARG A 52 2.04 23.25 -26.03
CA ARG A 52 1.84 24.08 -27.23
C ARG A 52 0.69 23.54 -28.08
N ARG A 53 0.18 24.38 -29.01
CA ARG A 53 -0.93 24.01 -29.91
C ARG A 53 -0.67 22.72 -30.70
N GLY A 54 0.58 22.43 -31.08
CA GLY A 54 0.93 21.21 -31.80
C GLY A 54 0.71 19.92 -31.00
N ASP A 55 0.63 20.01 -29.68
CA ASP A 55 0.47 18.84 -28.80
C ASP A 55 -0.98 18.31 -28.77
N ILE A 56 -1.92 18.95 -29.49
CA ILE A 56 -3.28 18.40 -29.66
C ILE A 56 -3.34 17.20 -30.61
N LEU A 57 -2.21 16.87 -31.25
CA LEU A 57 -2.01 15.71 -32.12
C LEU A 57 -0.80 14.92 -31.62
N ASN A 58 -0.79 13.60 -31.81
CA ASN A 58 0.33 12.72 -31.45
C ASN A 58 0.78 12.80 -29.98
N THR A 59 -0.13 13.15 -29.07
CA THR A 59 0.13 13.23 -27.63
C THR A 59 -0.66 12.15 -26.90
N PRO A 60 -0.02 11.38 -26.01
CA PRO A 60 -0.73 10.41 -25.21
C PRO A 60 -1.64 11.09 -24.20
N THR A 61 -2.70 10.37 -23.85
CA THR A 61 -3.68 10.82 -22.87
C THR A 61 -3.65 9.90 -21.67
N ILE A 62 -3.85 10.47 -20.48
CA ILE A 62 -4.13 9.69 -19.28
C ILE A 62 -5.60 9.92 -18.95
N ALA A 63 -6.32 8.83 -18.77
CA ALA A 63 -7.68 8.89 -18.28
C ALA A 63 -7.67 8.74 -16.76
N ILE A 64 -8.36 9.65 -16.08
CA ILE A 64 -8.43 9.70 -14.62
C ILE A 64 -9.90 9.57 -14.24
N GLY A 65 -10.21 8.57 -13.43
CA GLY A 65 -11.51 8.40 -12.79
C GLY A 65 -11.42 8.68 -11.29
N CYS A 66 -12.53 8.99 -10.66
CA CYS A 66 -12.68 8.96 -9.21
C CYS A 66 -14.05 8.38 -8.87
N ALA A 67 -14.06 7.35 -8.03
CA ALA A 67 -15.27 6.74 -7.47
C ALA A 67 -15.31 6.94 -5.94
N SER A 68 -16.41 6.55 -5.31
CA SER A 68 -16.54 6.49 -3.84
C SER A 68 -17.13 5.13 -3.44
N PRO A 69 -16.29 4.11 -3.21
CA PRO A 69 -16.74 2.73 -2.99
C PRO A 69 -17.45 2.53 -1.65
N SER A 70 -17.17 3.39 -0.66
CA SER A 70 -17.85 3.39 0.64
C SER A 70 -17.86 4.82 1.23
N PRO A 71 -18.66 5.09 2.27
CA PRO A 71 -18.69 6.40 2.91
C PRO A 71 -17.31 6.87 3.40
N ASP A 72 -17.03 8.17 3.23
CA ASP A 72 -15.72 8.80 3.55
C ASP A 72 -14.51 8.21 2.80
N VAL A 73 -14.74 7.52 1.68
CA VAL A 73 -13.67 6.93 0.87
C VAL A 73 -13.80 7.39 -0.57
N LEU A 74 -12.69 7.89 -1.12
CA LEU A 74 -12.53 8.21 -2.54
C LEU A 74 -11.54 7.24 -3.17
N LEU A 75 -11.76 6.89 -4.43
CA LEU A 75 -10.90 6.01 -5.22
C LEU A 75 -10.55 6.68 -6.54
N PRO A 76 -9.63 7.67 -6.56
CA PRO A 76 -8.99 8.09 -7.79
C PRO A 76 -8.21 6.93 -8.43
N ALA A 77 -8.36 6.80 -9.75
CA ALA A 77 -7.63 5.85 -10.57
C ALA A 77 -7.18 6.54 -11.86
N ALA A 78 -5.92 6.34 -12.24
CA ALA A 78 -5.37 6.83 -13.50
C ALA A 78 -4.90 5.64 -14.34
N TYR A 79 -5.14 5.68 -15.64
CA TYR A 79 -4.68 4.67 -16.57
C TYR A 79 -4.24 5.29 -17.89
N HIS A 80 -3.19 4.69 -18.45
CA HIS A 80 -2.69 4.97 -19.79
C HIS A 80 -3.26 3.91 -20.75
N TRP A 81 -2.69 2.71 -20.81
CA TRP A 81 -3.24 1.61 -21.62
C TRP A 81 -4.11 0.64 -20.81
N LYS A 82 -5.43 0.70 -21.04
CA LYS A 82 -6.42 -0.07 -20.27
C LYS A 82 -6.33 -1.59 -20.46
N ALA A 83 -5.93 -2.06 -21.64
CA ALA A 83 -5.96 -3.47 -22.01
C ALA A 83 -4.62 -4.21 -21.82
N GLN A 84 -3.63 -3.58 -21.16
CA GLN A 84 -2.31 -4.21 -21.04
C GLN A 84 -2.35 -5.41 -20.09
N THR A 85 -1.85 -6.55 -20.55
CA THR A 85 -1.91 -7.84 -19.83
C THR A 85 -1.15 -7.79 -18.51
N LYS A 86 0.05 -7.18 -18.48
CA LYS A 86 0.83 -6.99 -17.24
C LYS A 86 0.07 -6.21 -16.15
N THR A 87 -0.90 -5.38 -16.55
CA THR A 87 -1.72 -4.56 -15.63
C THR A 87 -3.02 -5.28 -15.24
N THR A 88 -3.56 -6.10 -16.13
CA THR A 88 -4.88 -6.72 -15.98
C THR A 88 -4.82 -8.14 -15.43
N ASN A 89 -3.71 -8.85 -15.61
CA ASN A 89 -3.48 -10.16 -15.02
C ASN A 89 -3.33 -10.05 -13.49
N GLY A 90 -3.99 -10.96 -12.77
CA GLY A 90 -3.89 -11.05 -11.32
C GLY A 90 -2.57 -11.70 -10.85
N PRO A 91 -2.44 -11.96 -9.53
CA PRO A 91 -3.49 -11.80 -8.51
C PRO A 91 -3.79 -10.34 -8.19
N HIS A 92 -5.08 -10.06 -7.94
CA HIS A 92 -5.54 -8.76 -7.45
C HIS A 92 -5.80 -8.87 -5.95
N LEU A 93 -5.58 -7.79 -5.20
CA LEU A 93 -5.93 -7.76 -3.78
C LEU A 93 -7.44 -7.83 -3.64
N GLU A 94 -7.92 -8.73 -2.79
CA GLU A 94 -9.33 -8.82 -2.44
C GLU A 94 -9.74 -7.57 -1.66
N THR A 95 -10.89 -7.00 -2.02
CA THR A 95 -11.48 -5.84 -1.35
C THR A 95 -12.88 -6.16 -0.89
N PHE A 96 -13.22 -5.74 0.32
CA PHE A 96 -14.47 -6.02 1.02
C PHE A 96 -14.73 -7.52 1.20
N PRO A 97 -13.79 -8.31 1.76
CA PRO A 97 -13.98 -9.76 1.94
C PRO A 97 -15.11 -10.10 2.92
N ASP A 98 -15.42 -9.18 3.84
CA ASP A 98 -16.37 -9.41 4.95
C ASP A 98 -17.77 -8.83 4.69
N VAL A 99 -17.98 -8.10 3.58
CA VAL A 99 -19.25 -7.40 3.29
C VAL A 99 -19.54 -7.39 1.78
N ASP A 100 -20.82 -7.40 1.39
CA ASP A 100 -21.19 -7.17 -0.02
C ASP A 100 -20.98 -5.70 -0.40
N ALA A 101 -19.99 -5.45 -1.25
CA ALA A 101 -19.69 -4.11 -1.75
C ALA A 101 -20.87 -3.47 -2.51
N ASN A 102 -21.75 -4.28 -3.12
CA ASN A 102 -22.95 -3.78 -3.80
C ASN A 102 -23.99 -3.27 -2.82
N GLU A 103 -24.00 -3.73 -1.57
CA GLU A 103 -24.92 -3.24 -0.52
C GLU A 103 -24.41 -1.95 0.13
N LEU A 104 -23.11 -1.64 0.03
CA LEU A 104 -22.54 -0.39 0.54
C LEU A 104 -23.08 0.86 -0.19
N SER A 105 -23.57 0.70 -1.43
CA SER A 105 -24.05 1.82 -2.25
C SER A 105 -25.53 2.16 -2.06
N PRO A 106 -26.49 1.21 -2.05
CA PRO A 106 -27.91 1.48 -1.81
C PRO A 106 -28.21 1.95 -0.38
N GLY A 107 -27.46 1.47 0.62
CA GLY A 107 -27.65 1.82 2.04
C GLY A 107 -26.92 3.07 2.51
N ARG A 108 -26.20 3.78 1.62
CA ARG A 108 -25.35 4.91 2.03
C ARG A 108 -26.16 6.14 2.44
N GLN A 109 -25.83 6.70 3.60
CA GLN A 109 -26.48 7.90 4.17
C GLN A 109 -25.60 9.17 4.05
N ASP A 110 -24.60 9.15 3.17
CA ASP A 110 -23.59 10.20 3.04
C ASP A 110 -23.80 11.12 1.81
N SER A 111 -25.00 11.12 1.23
CA SER A 111 -25.42 11.99 0.11
C SER A 111 -24.43 12.04 -1.07
N LEU A 112 -23.94 10.87 -1.52
CA LEU A 112 -23.03 10.83 -2.67
C LEU A 112 -23.64 11.50 -3.90
N MET A 113 -22.94 12.51 -4.40
CA MET A 113 -23.35 13.31 -5.53
C MET A 113 -22.15 13.60 -6.44
N ALA A 114 -22.41 13.59 -7.74
CA ALA A 114 -21.47 14.10 -8.73
C ALA A 114 -22.08 15.31 -9.44
N THR A 115 -21.29 16.38 -9.57
CA THR A 115 -21.72 17.61 -10.25
C THR A 115 -20.67 18.04 -11.26
N LYS A 116 -21.15 18.62 -12.36
CA LYS A 116 -20.32 19.21 -13.40
C LYS A 116 -20.75 20.66 -13.60
N THR A 117 -19.77 21.54 -13.59
CA THR A 117 -19.90 22.97 -13.91
C THR A 117 -18.99 23.29 -15.09
N ASP A 118 -19.03 24.52 -15.58
CA ASP A 118 -18.16 24.95 -16.69
C ASP A 118 -16.66 24.86 -16.36
N THR A 119 -16.31 24.93 -15.07
CA THR A 119 -14.91 25.01 -14.62
C THR A 119 -14.50 23.94 -13.62
N GLY A 120 -15.38 22.96 -13.36
CA GLY A 120 -15.05 21.88 -12.45
C GLY A 120 -15.97 20.67 -12.55
N LEU A 121 -15.39 19.52 -12.19
CA LEU A 121 -16.07 18.24 -12.06
C LEU A 121 -15.84 17.73 -10.63
N LYS A 122 -16.92 17.57 -9.86
CA LYS A 122 -16.85 17.26 -8.43
C LYS A 122 -17.58 15.96 -8.12
N LEU A 123 -16.95 15.13 -7.30
CA LEU A 123 -17.56 14.01 -6.60
C LEU A 123 -17.53 14.33 -5.11
N SER A 124 -18.68 14.28 -4.43
CA SER A 124 -18.77 14.62 -3.02
C SER A 124 -19.71 13.72 -2.26
N THR A 125 -19.36 13.49 -1.02
CA THR A 125 -20.19 12.99 0.07
C THR A 125 -20.41 14.12 1.07
N ASN A 126 -21.14 13.88 2.15
CA ASN A 126 -21.38 14.87 3.21
C ASN A 126 -20.07 15.44 3.81
N THR A 127 -19.02 14.63 3.87
CA THR A 127 -17.81 14.91 4.68
C THR A 127 -16.53 14.87 3.86
N LEU A 128 -16.56 14.43 2.60
CA LEU A 128 -15.37 14.27 1.75
C LEU A 128 -15.71 14.55 0.28
N SER A 129 -14.83 15.25 -0.44
CA SER A 129 -14.99 15.47 -1.88
C SER A 129 -13.68 15.45 -2.66
N ALA A 130 -13.75 15.00 -3.92
CA ALA A 130 -12.76 15.24 -4.96
C ALA A 130 -13.30 16.28 -5.95
N THR A 131 -12.54 17.36 -6.19
CA THR A 131 -12.89 18.38 -7.19
C THR A 131 -11.79 18.50 -8.23
N VAL A 132 -12.10 18.12 -9.47
CA VAL A 132 -11.23 18.28 -10.63
C VAL A 132 -11.45 19.66 -11.24
N ASN A 133 -10.38 20.43 -11.41
CA ASN A 133 -10.42 21.69 -12.16
C ASN A 133 -10.40 21.40 -13.66
N THR A 134 -11.37 21.95 -14.39
CA THR A 134 -11.52 21.73 -15.84
C THR A 134 -11.24 23.00 -16.66
N ARG A 135 -10.69 24.04 -16.05
CA ARG A 135 -10.26 25.23 -16.79
C ARG A 135 -9.09 24.89 -17.72
N PRO A 136 -9.03 25.50 -18.92
CA PRO A 136 -7.88 25.34 -19.80
C PRO A 136 -6.56 25.64 -19.10
N HIS A 137 -5.51 24.89 -19.43
CA HIS A 137 -4.14 25.07 -18.93
C HIS A 137 -3.94 24.92 -17.42
N VAL A 138 -4.95 24.44 -16.70
CA VAL A 138 -4.86 24.15 -15.26
C VAL A 138 -5.23 22.70 -15.02
N PHE A 139 -4.48 22.04 -14.14
CA PHE A 139 -4.83 20.73 -13.63
C PHE A 139 -4.63 20.67 -12.12
N ASN A 140 -5.72 20.39 -11.41
CA ASN A 140 -5.67 19.96 -10.04
C ASN A 140 -6.89 19.08 -9.71
N ILE A 141 -6.68 18.10 -8.83
CA ILE A 141 -7.73 17.36 -8.15
C ILE A 141 -7.58 17.64 -6.65
N ASP A 142 -8.48 18.45 -6.12
CA ASP A 142 -8.51 18.82 -4.71
C ASP A 142 -9.28 17.78 -3.91
N ILE A 143 -8.67 17.28 -2.83
CA ILE A 143 -9.32 16.36 -1.91
C ILE A 143 -9.58 17.11 -0.60
N LYS A 144 -10.85 17.31 -0.27
CA LYS A 144 -11.28 18.14 0.86
C LYS A 144 -12.19 17.38 1.80
N SER A 145 -11.95 17.51 3.10
CA SER A 145 -12.96 17.19 4.13
C SER A 145 -13.89 18.37 4.32
N HIS A 146 -15.13 18.09 4.77
CA HIS A 146 -16.16 19.08 5.03
C HIS A 146 -16.82 18.82 6.39
N GLY A 147 -17.13 19.89 7.12
CA GLY A 147 -17.92 19.85 8.35
C GLY A 147 -17.35 18.97 9.49
N VAL A 148 -16.09 18.53 9.40
CA VAL A 148 -15.46 17.64 10.38
C VAL A 148 -14.11 18.21 10.80
N SER A 149 -13.99 18.58 12.07
CA SER A 149 -12.73 19.04 12.65
C SER A 149 -11.79 17.88 12.95
N ASN A 150 -10.49 18.08 12.74
CA ASN A 150 -9.47 17.12 13.13
C ASN A 150 -9.15 17.29 14.64
N PRO A 151 -9.44 16.31 15.51
CA PRO A 151 -9.17 16.43 16.94
C PRO A 151 -7.68 16.58 17.28
N ALA A 152 -6.78 16.07 16.43
CA ALA A 152 -5.34 16.24 16.60
C ALA A 152 -4.86 17.64 16.20
N ASN A 153 -5.71 18.43 15.53
CA ASN A 153 -5.45 19.83 15.20
C ASN A 153 -6.75 20.66 15.36
N PRO A 154 -7.13 21.04 16.60
CA PRO A 154 -8.41 21.73 16.86
C PRO A 154 -8.58 23.08 16.15
N SER A 155 -7.49 23.71 15.70
CA SER A 155 -7.52 24.94 14.91
C SER A 155 -7.70 24.69 13.40
N SER A 156 -7.81 23.42 12.97
CA SER A 156 -8.17 23.08 11.60
C SER A 156 -9.55 23.64 11.25
N ALA A 157 -9.65 24.23 10.06
CA ALA A 157 -10.93 24.65 9.51
C ALA A 157 -11.87 23.44 9.36
N HIS A 158 -13.18 23.68 9.53
CA HIS A 158 -14.20 22.65 9.32
C HIS A 158 -14.17 22.07 7.90
N ASP A 159 -13.83 22.91 6.92
CA ASP A 159 -13.53 22.50 5.56
C ASP A 159 -12.02 22.58 5.34
N GLN A 160 -11.38 21.44 5.09
CA GLN A 160 -9.93 21.34 5.04
C GLN A 160 -9.48 20.67 3.74
N LEU A 161 -8.54 21.30 3.02
CA LEU A 161 -7.80 20.62 1.95
C LEU A 161 -6.89 19.56 2.57
N LEU A 162 -7.23 18.29 2.40
CA LEU A 162 -6.47 17.16 2.95
C LEU A 162 -5.19 16.95 2.15
N THR A 163 -5.34 16.79 0.83
CA THR A 163 -4.25 16.60 -0.13
C THR A 163 -4.71 17.03 -1.53
N GLN A 164 -3.80 17.04 -2.50
CA GLN A 164 -4.06 17.48 -3.87
C GLN A 164 -3.20 16.70 -4.88
N LEU A 165 -3.78 16.35 -6.02
CA LEU A 165 -3.03 16.02 -7.24
C LEU A 165 -2.98 17.27 -8.12
N GLY A 166 -1.91 18.07 -8.02
CA GLY A 166 -1.75 19.30 -8.80
C GLY A 166 -1.11 19.08 -10.18
N TRP A 167 -0.63 20.16 -10.80
CA TRP A 167 0.08 20.12 -12.09
C TRP A 167 1.17 19.03 -12.16
N ARG A 168 1.11 18.19 -13.20
CA ARG A 168 2.00 17.04 -13.46
C ARG A 168 2.11 16.01 -12.32
N SER A 169 1.14 15.99 -11.42
CA SER A 169 1.13 15.06 -10.29
C SER A 169 0.64 13.68 -10.66
N VAL A 170 -0.15 13.55 -11.73
CA VAL A 170 -0.46 12.27 -12.36
C VAL A 170 0.41 12.18 -13.59
N GLY A 171 1.09 11.05 -13.77
CA GLY A 171 1.98 10.88 -14.91
C GLY A 171 2.26 9.43 -15.28
N TYR A 172 2.87 9.29 -16.44
CA TYR A 172 3.37 8.04 -16.99
C TYR A 172 4.84 8.21 -17.32
N VAL A 173 5.64 7.20 -17.00
CA VAL A 173 7.07 7.17 -17.22
C VAL A 173 7.38 5.93 -18.01
N LYS A 174 8.26 6.08 -18.99
CA LYS A 174 8.76 4.98 -19.80
C LYS A 174 10.27 5.05 -19.93
N ARG A 175 10.97 3.93 -19.78
CA ARG A 175 12.42 3.85 -19.89
C ARG A 175 12.81 2.77 -20.90
N GLY A 176 13.79 3.10 -21.75
CA GLY A 176 14.24 2.20 -22.83
C GLY A 176 13.26 2.17 -24.01
N THR A 177 12.63 3.31 -24.32
CA THR A 177 11.67 3.42 -25.42
C THR A 177 12.28 3.92 -26.72
N THR A 178 11.78 3.40 -27.84
CA THR A 178 12.07 3.88 -29.21
C THR A 178 11.08 4.96 -29.67
N ALA A 179 10.06 5.30 -28.87
CA ALA A 179 9.08 6.33 -29.18
C ALA A 179 9.77 7.68 -29.54
N GLY A 180 9.43 8.22 -30.71
CA GLY A 180 10.03 9.45 -31.26
C GLY A 180 11.40 9.26 -31.91
N HIS A 181 11.90 8.03 -32.09
CA HIS A 181 13.11 7.76 -32.88
C HIS A 181 12.78 7.72 -34.38
N PRO A 182 13.53 8.42 -35.26
CA PRO A 182 13.27 8.42 -36.71
C PRO A 182 13.36 7.03 -37.37
N ASN A 183 14.12 6.10 -36.76
CA ASN A 183 14.24 4.70 -37.19
C ASN A 183 13.45 3.72 -36.30
N ALA A 184 12.41 4.15 -35.59
CA ALA A 184 11.57 3.22 -34.81
C ALA A 184 10.95 2.19 -35.76
N THR A 185 11.14 0.91 -35.47
CA THR A 185 10.63 -0.19 -36.29
C THR A 185 9.19 -0.56 -35.88
N PRO A 186 8.31 -0.98 -36.82
CA PRO A 186 6.90 -1.26 -36.52
C PRO A 186 6.64 -2.56 -35.73
N ASP A 187 7.65 -3.41 -35.59
CA ASP A 187 7.60 -4.76 -35.02
C ASP A 187 7.61 -4.78 -33.49
N ASP A 188 8.22 -3.79 -32.84
CA ASP A 188 8.00 -3.47 -31.42
C ASP A 188 7.72 -1.97 -31.30
N PRO A 189 6.44 -1.55 -31.45
CA PRO A 189 6.11 -0.12 -31.51
C PRO A 189 6.31 0.60 -30.18
N ASP A 190 6.48 -0.11 -29.07
CA ASP A 190 6.62 0.51 -27.75
C ASP A 190 7.40 -0.37 -26.73
N PRO A 191 8.69 -0.69 -26.98
CA PRO A 191 9.56 -1.41 -26.03
C PRO A 191 9.88 -0.58 -24.79
N GLY A 192 10.12 -1.26 -23.67
CA GLY A 192 10.66 -0.64 -22.47
C GLY A 192 9.85 -0.89 -21.20
N GLU A 193 10.46 -0.50 -20.10
CA GLU A 193 9.85 -0.52 -18.78
C GLU A 193 8.98 0.72 -18.59
N ARG A 194 7.96 0.60 -17.75
CA ARG A 194 6.91 1.61 -17.63
C ARG A 194 6.42 1.74 -16.21
N TRP A 195 6.01 2.95 -15.84
CA TRP A 195 5.43 3.23 -14.54
C TRP A 195 4.31 4.24 -14.66
N MET A 196 3.23 3.99 -13.94
CA MET A 196 2.28 5.03 -13.56
C MET A 196 2.74 5.70 -12.28
N THR A 197 2.47 7.00 -12.19
CA THR A 197 2.94 7.85 -11.10
C THR A 197 1.84 8.73 -10.54
N LEU A 198 1.81 8.85 -9.21
CA LEU A 198 0.99 9.81 -8.47
C LEU A 198 1.89 10.66 -7.56
N GLN A 199 1.55 11.92 -7.38
CA GLN A 199 2.24 12.82 -6.46
C GLN A 199 1.22 13.56 -5.60
N LEU A 200 1.02 13.07 -4.39
CA LEU A 200 0.08 13.67 -3.45
C LEU A 200 0.78 14.79 -2.70
N GLN A 201 0.21 15.99 -2.75
CA GLN A 201 0.73 17.14 -2.03
C GLN A 201 0.55 16.96 -0.52
N LEU A 202 1.61 17.27 0.22
CA LEU A 202 1.61 17.37 1.66
C LEU A 202 1.50 18.83 2.09
N SER A 203 0.85 19.07 3.22
CA SER A 203 0.80 20.38 3.85
C SER A 203 2.13 20.72 4.51
N VAL A 204 2.59 21.96 4.29
CA VAL A 204 3.77 22.54 4.92
C VAL A 204 3.30 23.66 5.84
N GLN A 205 2.64 23.30 6.96
CA GLN A 205 2.25 24.31 7.97
C GLN A 205 3.40 24.51 8.96
N PHE A 206 3.72 25.78 9.23
CA PHE A 206 4.85 26.21 10.06
C PHE A 206 4.77 25.79 11.54
N SER A 207 3.59 25.41 12.04
CA SER A 207 3.37 25.07 13.47
C SER A 207 3.19 23.57 13.75
N ALA A 208 2.93 22.76 12.72
CA ALA A 208 2.96 21.29 12.76
C ALA A 208 3.01 20.79 11.31
N GLY A 209 4.13 20.20 10.90
CA GLY A 209 4.23 19.53 9.60
C GLY A 209 3.24 18.37 9.50
N GLU A 210 2.89 17.98 8.28
CA GLU A 210 2.11 16.77 8.04
C GLU A 210 3.00 15.53 8.22
N ASP A 211 2.68 14.68 9.21
CA ASP A 211 3.42 13.45 9.48
C ASP A 211 2.81 12.27 8.74
N ILE A 212 3.65 11.54 8.02
CA ILE A 212 3.28 10.29 7.37
C ILE A 212 3.77 9.10 8.20
N ARG A 213 2.86 8.16 8.49
CA ARG A 213 3.13 6.94 9.26
C ARG A 213 2.77 5.73 8.42
N ALA A 214 3.67 4.75 8.31
CA ALA A 214 3.43 3.49 7.61
C ALA A 214 3.76 2.29 8.53
N ARG A 215 3.22 1.11 8.24
CA ARG A 215 3.34 -0.07 9.10
C ARG A 215 4.66 -0.82 8.87
N ARG A 216 5.25 -1.30 9.97
CA ARG A 216 6.32 -2.32 10.10
C ARG A 216 7.51 -2.21 9.14
N THR A 217 8.11 -1.04 9.15
CA THR A 217 9.51 -0.78 8.75
C THR A 217 10.35 -0.55 10.00
N PHE A 218 11.64 -0.86 9.99
CA PHE A 218 12.49 -0.76 11.18
C PHE A 218 13.20 0.59 11.38
N GLY A 219 13.05 1.53 10.42
CA GLY A 219 13.50 2.91 10.56
C GLY A 219 12.56 3.81 11.39
N PRO A 220 12.80 5.13 11.41
CA PRO A 220 12.00 6.09 12.18
C PRO A 220 10.50 5.98 11.87
N PHE A 221 9.67 6.14 12.90
CA PHE A 221 8.22 5.99 12.80
C PHE A 221 7.58 6.99 11.82
N ILE A 222 8.03 8.24 11.84
CA ILE A 222 7.67 9.27 10.87
C ILE A 222 8.44 9.03 9.58
N LYS A 223 7.74 8.94 8.45
CA LYS A 223 8.27 8.56 7.13
C LYS A 223 8.75 9.70 6.27
N ASN A 224 8.47 10.93 6.67
CA ASN A 224 8.98 12.13 6.06
C ASN A 224 10.51 12.05 5.90
N GLY A 225 11.00 12.28 4.69
CA GLY A 225 12.41 12.14 4.29
C GLY A 225 12.84 10.74 3.86
N GLN A 226 11.96 9.73 3.90
CA GLN A 226 12.30 8.33 3.59
C GLN A 226 11.78 7.90 2.21
N THR A 227 12.61 7.13 1.51
CA THR A 227 12.19 6.26 0.41
C THR A 227 11.76 4.92 1.01
N VAL A 228 10.59 4.41 0.63
CA VAL A 228 10.05 3.13 1.12
C VAL A 228 9.54 2.32 -0.06
N ASP A 229 10.14 1.15 -0.29
CA ASP A 229 9.66 0.20 -1.28
C ASP A 229 8.79 -0.86 -0.62
N MET A 230 7.59 -1.05 -1.14
CA MET A 230 6.70 -2.12 -0.71
C MET A 230 7.05 -3.39 -1.48
N TRP A 231 7.99 -4.16 -0.93
CA TRP A 231 8.43 -5.43 -1.48
C TRP A 231 8.87 -6.36 -0.34
N ASN A 232 8.23 -7.51 -0.20
CA ASN A 232 8.52 -8.44 0.89
C ASN A 232 9.92 -9.06 0.70
N GLU A 233 10.79 -8.81 1.65
CA GLU A 233 12.17 -9.28 1.65
C GLU A 233 12.55 -9.79 3.05
N ASP A 234 13.34 -10.85 3.08
CA ASP A 234 13.96 -11.37 4.29
C ASP A 234 15.24 -10.60 4.58
N GLY A 235 15.11 -9.49 5.30
CA GLY A 235 16.23 -8.58 5.63
C GLY A 235 16.47 -8.40 7.12
N GLY A 236 15.91 -9.28 7.96
CA GLY A 236 15.94 -9.13 9.42
C GLY A 236 15.14 -7.91 9.90
N THR A 237 15.53 -7.38 11.06
CA THR A 237 14.85 -6.23 11.70
C THR A 237 15.74 -5.00 11.86
N SER A 238 16.87 -4.96 11.14
CA SER A 238 17.92 -3.94 11.31
C SER A 238 18.27 -3.24 10.00
N SER A 239 17.44 -3.39 8.97
CA SER A 239 17.57 -2.73 7.67
C SER A 239 16.27 -2.01 7.29
N GLU A 240 16.28 -1.34 6.14
CA GLU A 240 15.08 -0.76 5.54
C GLU A 240 14.11 -1.81 4.98
N LEU A 241 14.59 -3.04 4.77
CA LEU A 241 13.82 -4.16 4.26
C LEU A 241 12.76 -4.59 5.27
N ALA A 242 11.67 -5.17 4.76
CA ALA A 242 10.59 -5.65 5.61
C ALA A 242 9.96 -6.93 5.06
N TYR A 243 9.63 -7.84 5.97
CA TYR A 243 8.85 -9.05 5.66
C TYR A 243 7.40 -8.76 5.26
N LYS A 244 6.84 -7.65 5.75
CA LYS A 244 5.39 -7.38 5.76
C LYS A 244 5.14 -5.97 5.27
N ASN A 245 5.24 -5.79 3.96
CA ASN A 245 4.97 -4.52 3.33
C ASN A 245 3.48 -4.35 3.08
N VAL A 246 2.95 -3.20 3.49
CA VAL A 246 1.58 -2.82 3.24
C VAL A 246 1.63 -1.43 2.60
N PRO A 247 1.20 -1.26 1.34
CA PRO A 247 1.23 0.03 0.64
C PRO A 247 0.15 0.99 1.17
N PHE A 248 0.15 1.21 2.48
CA PHE A 248 -0.78 2.04 3.23
C PHE A 248 -0.01 2.98 4.16
N TYR A 249 -0.43 4.25 4.20
CA TYR A 249 0.06 5.20 5.18
C TYR A 249 -1.05 6.06 5.76
N LEU A 250 -0.81 6.60 6.94
CA LEU A 250 -1.65 7.57 7.65
C LEU A 250 -1.00 8.94 7.63
N SER A 251 -1.81 9.97 7.42
CA SER A 251 -1.44 11.37 7.58
C SER A 251 -1.97 11.93 8.90
N SER A 252 -1.20 12.79 9.57
CA SER A 252 -1.67 13.56 10.73
C SER A 252 -2.84 14.50 10.41
N ARG A 253 -3.17 14.73 9.13
CA ARG A 253 -4.31 15.56 8.71
C ARG A 253 -5.66 14.84 8.72
N GLY A 254 -5.73 13.59 9.19
CA GLY A 254 -7.00 12.87 9.29
C GLY A 254 -7.40 12.14 8.00
N TYR A 255 -6.42 11.65 7.25
CA TYR A 255 -6.68 10.75 6.13
C TYR A 255 -5.60 9.67 6.02
N GLY A 256 -5.93 8.55 5.38
CA GLY A 256 -5.01 7.51 4.99
C GLY A 256 -5.03 7.28 3.48
N ILE A 257 -3.92 6.78 2.94
CA ILE A 257 -3.79 6.42 1.53
C ILE A 257 -3.40 4.95 1.45
N TRP A 258 -4.16 4.17 0.67
CA TRP A 258 -3.82 2.79 0.33
C TRP A 258 -3.72 2.64 -1.18
N ILE A 259 -2.63 2.02 -1.67
CA ILE A 259 -2.45 1.67 -3.08
C ILE A 259 -2.78 0.18 -3.23
N PRO A 260 -3.90 -0.20 -3.87
CA PRO A 260 -4.35 -1.59 -3.98
C PRO A 260 -3.55 -2.33 -5.06
N CYS A 261 -2.27 -2.56 -4.78
CA CYS A 261 -1.31 -3.14 -5.72
C CYS A 261 -0.59 -4.31 -5.05
N ALA A 262 -0.72 -5.50 -5.63
CA ALA A 262 0.00 -6.71 -5.19
C ALA A 262 1.47 -6.72 -5.66
N GLY A 263 1.77 -5.97 -6.73
CA GLY A 263 3.14 -5.75 -7.19
C GLY A 263 3.88 -4.69 -6.38
N ARG A 264 5.16 -4.49 -6.73
CA ARG A 264 6.02 -3.48 -6.08
C ARG A 264 5.43 -2.07 -6.19
N VAL A 265 5.38 -1.36 -5.07
CA VAL A 265 5.02 0.06 -4.99
C VAL A 265 6.20 0.82 -4.40
N SER A 266 6.65 1.87 -5.06
CA SER A 266 7.72 2.73 -4.54
C SER A 266 7.15 4.03 -4.01
N PHE A 267 7.49 4.37 -2.77
CA PHE A 267 7.11 5.62 -2.12
C PHE A 267 8.34 6.49 -1.89
N GLU A 268 8.26 7.75 -2.30
CA GLU A 268 9.21 8.81 -1.96
C GLU A 268 8.49 9.83 -1.08
N VAL A 269 8.60 9.68 0.24
CA VAL A 269 7.87 10.49 1.22
C VAL A 269 8.73 11.70 1.59
N GLN A 270 8.56 12.83 0.91
CA GLN A 270 9.43 14.02 1.05
C GLN A 270 10.94 13.80 0.81
N SER A 271 11.36 12.61 0.39
CA SER A 271 12.75 12.23 0.08
C SER A 271 13.23 12.84 -1.23
N GLU A 272 12.33 13.04 -2.20
CA GLU A 272 12.65 13.72 -3.46
C GLU A 272 12.04 15.11 -3.56
N ARG A 273 10.72 15.21 -3.38
CA ARG A 273 10.00 16.47 -3.39
C ARG A 273 9.51 16.72 -1.98
N THR A 274 10.12 17.69 -1.31
CA THR A 274 9.89 17.99 0.11
C THR A 274 8.46 18.39 0.45
N THR A 275 7.59 18.58 -0.53
CA THR A 275 6.17 18.94 -0.35
C THR A 275 5.21 17.84 -0.82
N ARG A 276 5.69 16.63 -1.09
CA ARG A 276 4.88 15.56 -1.69
C ARG A 276 5.23 14.17 -1.17
N VAL A 277 4.27 13.25 -1.31
CA VAL A 277 4.52 11.82 -1.42
C VAL A 277 4.46 11.46 -2.89
N ASN A 278 5.58 11.04 -3.48
CA ASN A 278 5.59 10.50 -4.83
C ASN A 278 5.42 8.99 -4.77
N ILE A 279 4.59 8.45 -5.64
CA ILE A 279 4.23 7.04 -5.70
C ILE A 279 4.43 6.58 -7.13
N SER A 280 5.10 5.44 -7.31
CA SER A 280 5.25 4.81 -8.63
C SER A 280 4.92 3.32 -8.55
N VAL A 281 4.28 2.82 -9.61
CA VAL A 281 3.98 1.39 -9.79
C VAL A 281 4.36 0.98 -11.21
N PRO A 282 4.95 -0.20 -11.44
CA PRO A 282 5.45 -0.64 -12.74
C PRO A 282 4.35 -1.17 -13.67
N PHE A 283 3.22 -0.46 -13.74
CA PHE A 283 2.01 -0.86 -14.47
C PHE A 283 1.43 0.29 -15.29
N GLU A 284 0.43 0.02 -16.14
CA GLU A 284 -0.28 1.02 -16.96
C GLU A 284 -1.44 1.69 -16.22
N SER A 285 -1.71 1.28 -14.98
CA SER A 285 -2.70 1.91 -14.12
C SER A 285 -2.21 2.03 -12.69
N ILE A 286 -2.66 3.07 -12.02
CA ILE A 286 -2.48 3.27 -10.58
C ILE A 286 -3.79 3.76 -10.00
N SER A 287 -4.16 3.25 -8.83
CA SER A 287 -5.29 3.73 -8.06
C SER A 287 -4.85 3.99 -6.63
N ALA A 288 -5.58 4.86 -5.93
CA ALA A 288 -5.32 5.17 -4.54
C ALA A 288 -6.64 5.31 -3.81
N TYR A 289 -6.86 4.47 -2.80
CA TYR A 289 -7.92 4.71 -1.83
C TYR A 289 -7.51 5.87 -0.94
N ILE A 290 -8.29 6.94 -0.94
CA ILE A 290 -8.16 8.04 0.00
C ILE A 290 -9.26 7.87 1.04
N ILE A 291 -8.83 7.55 2.26
CA ILE A 291 -9.70 7.14 3.35
C ILE A 291 -9.71 8.27 4.38
N HIS A 292 -10.80 9.03 4.43
CA HIS A 292 -10.94 10.10 5.40
C HIS A 292 -11.39 9.55 6.76
N GLY A 293 -10.90 10.16 7.83
CA GLY A 293 -11.40 9.95 9.17
C GLY A 293 -10.71 10.91 10.14
N PRO A 294 -11.46 11.66 10.97
CA PRO A 294 -10.86 12.67 11.84
C PRO A 294 -9.80 12.10 12.79
N THR A 295 -9.85 10.79 13.07
CA THR A 295 -8.88 10.11 13.92
C THR A 295 -8.23 8.93 13.19
N PRO A 296 -6.98 8.54 13.55
CA PRO A 296 -6.34 7.33 13.05
C PRO A 296 -7.21 6.06 13.21
N ALA A 297 -7.93 5.95 14.31
CA ALA A 297 -8.83 4.82 14.57
C ALA A 297 -9.99 4.75 13.57
N ALA A 298 -10.60 5.90 13.23
CA ALA A 298 -11.66 5.96 12.22
C ALA A 298 -11.14 5.58 10.82
N ILE A 299 -9.93 6.04 10.47
CA ILE A 299 -9.28 5.68 9.20
C ILE A 299 -9.00 4.17 9.16
N LEU A 300 -8.40 3.60 10.21
CA LEU A 300 -8.14 2.15 10.30
C LEU A 300 -9.43 1.33 10.29
N GLY A 301 -10.49 1.85 10.91
CA GLY A 301 -11.82 1.26 10.89
C GLY A 301 -12.38 1.13 9.48
N ARG A 302 -12.19 2.14 8.61
CA ARG A 302 -12.60 2.08 7.20
C ARG A 302 -11.64 1.27 6.35
N TYR A 303 -10.33 1.40 6.59
CA TYR A 303 -9.30 0.63 5.90
C TYR A 303 -9.53 -0.88 6.07
N THR A 304 -9.73 -1.36 7.30
CA THR A 304 -10.00 -2.78 7.57
C THR A 304 -11.40 -3.23 7.16
N LEU A 305 -12.36 -2.33 6.92
CA LEU A 305 -13.59 -2.69 6.20
C LEU A 305 -13.29 -3.03 4.74
N ILE A 306 -12.38 -2.28 4.11
CA ILE A 306 -11.98 -2.46 2.71
C ILE A 306 -11.07 -3.68 2.55
N THR A 307 -10.13 -3.91 3.47
CA THR A 307 -9.07 -4.93 3.29
C THR A 307 -9.24 -6.17 4.16
N GLY A 308 -10.31 -6.26 4.94
CA GLY A 308 -10.58 -7.36 5.86
C GLY A 308 -10.31 -7.02 7.32
N ARG A 309 -11.22 -7.46 8.19
CA ARG A 309 -11.12 -7.30 9.64
C ARG A 309 -10.19 -8.37 10.22
N PRO A 310 -9.28 -8.00 11.15
CA PRO A 310 -8.54 -9.01 11.90
C PRO A 310 -9.50 -9.94 12.64
N ALA A 311 -9.31 -11.24 12.51
CA ALA A 311 -10.02 -12.24 13.31
C ALA A 311 -9.69 -12.06 14.80
N LEU A 312 -10.66 -12.37 15.67
CA LEU A 312 -10.43 -12.42 17.12
C LEU A 312 -9.69 -13.74 17.46
N PRO A 313 -8.43 -13.70 17.90
CA PRO A 313 -7.72 -14.92 18.25
C PRO A 313 -8.24 -15.50 19.58
N PRO A 314 -8.11 -16.82 19.81
CA PRO A 314 -8.48 -17.44 21.07
C PRO A 314 -7.74 -16.84 22.28
N PRO A 315 -8.35 -16.77 23.49
CA PRO A 315 -7.73 -16.13 24.64
C PRO A 315 -6.33 -16.66 25.02
N TRP A 316 -6.08 -17.96 24.82
CA TRP A 316 -4.80 -18.57 25.17
C TRP A 316 -3.62 -18.00 24.37
N THR A 317 -3.85 -17.40 23.19
CA THR A 317 -2.78 -16.81 22.36
C THR A 317 -2.16 -15.56 22.98
N PHE A 318 -2.79 -14.99 24.01
CA PHE A 318 -2.28 -13.84 24.76
C PHE A 318 -1.38 -14.25 25.95
N SER A 319 -1.20 -15.55 26.16
CA SER A 319 -0.32 -16.09 27.21
C SER A 319 1.17 -15.92 26.83
N LEU A 320 2.06 -16.22 27.77
CA LEU A 320 3.50 -16.34 27.48
C LEU A 320 3.78 -17.54 26.57
N PHE A 321 4.57 -17.30 25.52
CA PHE A 321 5.10 -18.30 24.61
C PHE A 321 6.55 -18.59 24.97
N LEU A 322 6.90 -19.87 25.04
CA LEU A 322 8.28 -20.33 25.20
C LEU A 322 8.65 -21.22 24.02
N SER A 323 9.84 -21.03 23.47
CA SER A 323 10.32 -21.86 22.37
C SER A 323 11.52 -22.70 22.75
N THR A 324 11.78 -23.72 21.94
CA THR A 324 13.03 -24.46 21.92
C THR A 324 14.25 -23.59 21.61
N SER A 325 14.09 -22.34 21.15
CA SER A 325 15.10 -21.57 20.37
C SER A 325 15.40 -22.23 19.01
N PHE A 326 16.36 -21.68 18.24
CA PHE A 326 16.58 -22.03 16.82
C PHE A 326 17.72 -23.03 16.53
N THR A 327 18.85 -23.00 17.24
CA THR A 327 20.00 -23.91 16.98
C THR A 327 20.52 -24.55 18.27
N THR A 328 19.67 -24.65 19.28
CA THR A 328 19.93 -25.37 20.53
C THR A 328 19.85 -26.88 20.29
N ASN A 329 20.10 -27.70 21.31
CA ASN A 329 19.84 -29.14 21.19
C ASN A 329 18.34 -29.40 21.32
N TYR A 330 17.82 -30.31 20.49
CA TYR A 330 16.42 -30.73 20.48
C TYR A 330 16.36 -32.16 20.97
N SER A 331 15.65 -32.40 22.07
CA SER A 331 15.32 -33.75 22.53
C SER A 331 14.05 -33.66 23.35
N GLU A 332 13.38 -34.80 23.54
CA GLU A 332 12.25 -34.84 24.46
C GLU A 332 12.62 -34.35 25.87
N ALA A 333 13.80 -34.71 26.37
CA ALA A 333 14.28 -34.26 27.68
C ALA A 333 14.46 -32.73 27.74
N THR A 334 15.05 -32.13 26.69
CA THR A 334 15.27 -30.68 26.63
C THR A 334 13.95 -29.91 26.53
N VAL A 335 13.00 -30.44 25.76
CA VAL A 335 11.65 -29.88 25.64
C VAL A 335 10.88 -29.98 26.96
N ASP A 336 11.09 -31.04 27.73
CA ASP A 336 10.46 -31.25 29.04
C ASP A 336 11.07 -30.38 30.15
N GLU A 337 12.37 -30.10 30.08
CA GLU A 337 13.10 -29.31 31.08
C GLU A 337 12.58 -27.86 31.15
N PHE A 338 12.35 -27.22 30.00
CA PHE A 338 11.96 -25.80 29.98
C PHE A 338 10.61 -25.52 30.68
N PRO A 339 9.49 -26.17 30.33
CA PRO A 339 8.23 -25.97 31.03
C PRO A 339 8.29 -26.37 32.51
N SER A 340 9.03 -27.43 32.84
CA SER A 340 9.21 -27.90 34.22
C SER A 340 9.95 -26.85 35.06
N GLY A 341 11.04 -26.29 34.54
CA GLY A 341 11.81 -25.24 35.21
C GLY A 341 11.01 -23.94 35.37
N MET A 342 10.19 -23.57 34.39
CA MET A 342 9.26 -22.42 34.51
C MET A 342 8.24 -22.65 35.63
N ARG A 343 7.72 -23.87 35.75
CA ARG A 343 6.80 -24.27 36.81
C ARG A 343 7.44 -24.22 38.20
N GLU A 344 8.65 -24.74 38.36
CA GLU A 344 9.40 -24.68 39.63
C GLU A 344 9.62 -23.25 40.13
N ARG A 345 9.57 -22.27 39.21
CA ARG A 345 9.76 -20.84 39.47
C ARG A 345 8.45 -20.05 39.50
N ASP A 346 7.31 -20.73 39.49
CA ASP A 346 5.98 -20.13 39.45
C ASP A 346 5.75 -19.16 38.26
N ILE A 347 6.36 -19.46 37.10
CA ILE A 347 6.20 -18.67 35.87
C ILE A 347 5.18 -19.34 34.95
N PRO A 348 4.01 -18.72 34.68
CA PRO A 348 2.98 -19.31 33.85
C PRO A 348 3.37 -19.27 32.36
N VAL A 349 3.39 -20.44 31.71
CA VAL A 349 3.55 -20.59 30.26
C VAL A 349 2.25 -21.14 29.68
N GLY A 350 1.72 -20.50 28.64
CA GLY A 350 0.49 -20.94 27.99
C GLY A 350 0.72 -21.66 26.67
N VAL A 351 1.85 -21.40 26.00
CA VAL A 351 2.16 -22.01 24.69
C VAL A 351 3.63 -22.43 24.64
N PHE A 352 3.87 -23.64 24.16
CA PHE A 352 5.21 -24.14 23.86
C PHE A 352 5.40 -24.29 22.35
N HIS A 353 6.51 -23.76 21.85
CA HIS A 353 6.84 -23.62 20.43
C HIS A 353 8.04 -24.47 20.03
N PHE A 354 7.85 -25.35 19.05
CA PHE A 354 8.92 -26.12 18.42
C PHE A 354 9.44 -25.38 17.20
N ASP A 355 10.73 -25.03 17.20
CA ASP A 355 11.42 -24.39 16.07
C ASP A 355 11.99 -25.44 15.08
N CYS A 356 12.56 -25.01 13.95
CA CYS A 356 12.83 -25.80 12.73
C CYS A 356 13.31 -27.26 12.91
N PHE A 357 14.18 -27.55 13.88
CA PHE A 357 14.77 -28.88 14.12
C PHE A 357 13.82 -29.91 14.76
N TRP A 358 12.53 -29.62 14.86
CA TRP A 358 11.55 -30.72 14.98
C TRP A 358 11.53 -31.61 13.73
N MET A 359 11.93 -31.08 12.57
CA MET A 359 12.22 -31.80 11.32
C MET A 359 13.72 -32.02 11.16
N LYS A 360 14.09 -33.04 10.37
CA LYS A 360 15.48 -33.35 10.07
C LYS A 360 16.17 -32.21 9.32
N GLY A 361 17.41 -31.90 9.70
CA GLY A 361 18.20 -30.84 9.07
C GLY A 361 18.28 -31.00 7.55
N PHE A 362 18.14 -29.88 6.83
CA PHE A 362 18.04 -29.80 5.36
C PHE A 362 16.78 -30.41 4.71
N GLN A 363 15.79 -30.86 5.50
CA GLN A 363 14.52 -31.39 4.98
C GLN A 363 13.33 -30.46 5.29
N TRP A 364 13.60 -29.23 5.72
CA TRP A 364 12.56 -28.26 6.04
C TRP A 364 11.91 -27.70 4.76
N CYS A 365 10.58 -27.69 4.57
CA CYS A 365 9.51 -28.24 5.40
C CYS A 365 8.82 -29.45 4.71
N ASP A 366 9.21 -30.68 5.09
CA ASP A 366 8.66 -31.95 4.58
C ASP A 366 7.57 -32.56 5.46
N PHE A 367 7.33 -31.97 6.63
CA PHE A 367 6.34 -32.36 7.64
C PHE A 367 6.62 -33.68 8.39
N GLU A 368 7.86 -34.16 8.38
CA GLU A 368 8.27 -35.37 9.11
C GLU A 368 9.08 -35.01 10.37
N PHE A 369 8.69 -35.57 11.52
CA PHE A 369 9.46 -35.39 12.75
C PHE A 369 10.81 -36.10 12.66
N ASP A 370 11.87 -35.47 13.16
CA ASP A 370 13.19 -36.09 13.22
C ASP A 370 13.16 -37.25 14.22
N ALA A 371 13.08 -38.48 13.71
CA ALA A 371 12.98 -39.70 14.50
C ALA A 371 14.21 -39.93 15.41
N ASP A 372 15.36 -39.28 15.12
CA ASP A 372 16.55 -39.34 15.95
C ASP A 372 16.34 -38.62 17.32
N PHE A 373 15.48 -37.59 17.34
CA PHE A 373 15.18 -36.78 18.53
C PHE A 373 13.75 -36.94 19.07
N PHE A 374 12.81 -37.35 18.21
CA PHE A 374 11.38 -37.43 18.47
C PHE A 374 10.81 -38.79 18.01
N SER A 375 11.26 -39.87 18.64
CA SER A 375 10.86 -41.24 18.27
C SER A 375 9.40 -41.60 18.67
N ASP A 376 8.84 -40.94 19.69
CA ASP A 376 7.44 -41.04 20.13
C ASP A 376 6.77 -39.66 20.17
N THR A 377 6.70 -38.99 19.02
CA THR A 377 6.11 -37.64 18.92
C THR A 377 4.69 -37.56 19.49
N ARG A 378 3.83 -38.55 19.17
CA ARG A 378 2.43 -38.55 19.63
C ARG A 378 2.35 -38.67 21.15
N GLY A 379 3.11 -39.59 21.74
CA GLY A 379 3.15 -39.74 23.19
C GLY A 379 3.76 -38.52 23.87
N GLN A 380 4.81 -37.92 23.30
CA GLN A 380 5.41 -36.71 23.85
C GLN A 380 4.40 -35.55 23.90
N LEU A 381 3.70 -35.28 22.78
CA LEU A 381 2.69 -34.23 22.73
C LEU A 381 1.52 -34.51 23.68
N ALA A 382 1.11 -35.78 23.82
CA ALA A 382 0.10 -36.18 24.79
C ALA A 382 0.56 -35.91 26.23
N ARG A 383 1.80 -36.29 26.58
CA ARG A 383 2.40 -36.00 27.89
C ARG A 383 2.49 -34.49 28.16
N LEU A 384 2.86 -33.69 27.18
CA LEU A 384 2.89 -32.22 27.28
C LEU A 384 1.49 -31.64 27.53
N HIS A 385 0.48 -32.13 26.82
CA HIS A 385 -0.91 -31.69 27.00
C HIS A 385 -1.52 -32.18 28.32
N GLU A 386 -1.20 -33.40 28.78
CA GLU A 386 -1.63 -33.94 30.08
C GLU A 386 -0.98 -33.22 31.27
N ARG A 387 0.28 -32.80 31.11
CA ARG A 387 0.95 -31.89 32.04
C ARG A 387 0.38 -30.46 31.95
N GLY A 388 -0.32 -30.16 30.85
CA GLY A 388 -1.16 -28.99 30.67
C GLY A 388 -2.22 -28.90 31.76
N TYR A 389 -2.24 -27.75 32.42
CA TYR A 389 -2.88 -27.50 33.69
C TYR A 389 -4.38 -27.89 33.72
N LYS A 390 -4.85 -28.48 34.83
CA LYS A 390 -6.28 -28.75 35.11
C LYS A 390 -7.19 -27.50 35.04
N ALA A 391 -6.62 -26.29 34.92
CA ALA A 391 -7.32 -25.03 34.72
C ALA A 391 -7.01 -24.32 33.38
N ASN A 392 -5.97 -24.72 32.62
CA ASN A 392 -5.63 -24.19 31.29
C ASN A 392 -4.56 -25.10 30.61
N PRO A 393 -4.89 -25.94 29.63
CA PRO A 393 -3.89 -26.80 28.97
C PRO A 393 -2.85 -25.97 28.19
N VAL A 394 -1.56 -26.30 28.35
CA VAL A 394 -0.48 -25.71 27.53
C VAL A 394 -0.73 -26.09 26.09
N GLN A 395 -0.85 -25.09 25.21
CA GLN A 395 -0.99 -25.33 23.78
C GLN A 395 0.38 -25.58 23.16
N THR A 396 0.43 -26.47 22.17
CA THR A 396 1.64 -26.70 21.40
C THR A 396 1.51 -26.07 20.03
N CYS A 397 2.54 -25.33 19.59
CA CYS A 397 2.64 -24.84 18.22
C CYS A 397 3.98 -25.20 17.60
N ILE A 398 3.99 -25.34 16.27
CA ILE A 398 5.15 -25.77 15.50
C ILE A 398 5.49 -24.67 14.50
N PHE A 399 6.77 -24.33 14.39
CA PHE A 399 7.27 -23.45 13.35
C PHE A 399 7.35 -24.19 12.03
N ILE A 400 6.86 -23.54 10.97
CA ILE A 400 7.08 -23.96 9.59
C ILE A 400 7.83 -22.81 8.92
N PRO A 401 9.11 -22.99 8.53
CA PRO A 401 9.93 -21.95 7.94
C PRO A 401 9.46 -21.49 6.56
#